data_AF-A0A0N4XQI9-F1
#
_entry.id   AF-A0A0N4XQI9-F1
#
_cell.length_a   1.000
_cell.length_b   1.000
_cell.length_c   1.000
_cell.angle_alpha   90.00
_cell.angle_beta   90.00
_cell.angle_gamma   90.00
#
_symmetry.space_group_name_H-M   'P 1'
#
loop_
_entity.id
_entity.type
_entity.pdbx_description
1 polymer ?
#
loop_
_entity_poly.entity_id
_entity_poly.type
_entity_poly.pdbx_seq_one_letter_code
_entity_poly.pdbx_strand_id
1 'polypeptide(L)'
;KKDRRAQKFTFRWVLYIVDKDTPSITVKFNRETLVLDSCASKLLYDVCCELLHGGMVRQLQNNELVRDLFDLGPVPVVDPHGKVNKFAKMAAHDAASKYRNQMRGKQRDKRSVVL
;
A
#
# COMPACT_ATOMS: atom_id res chain seq x y z
N LYS A 1 -26.81 -8.57 -3.60
CA LYS A 1 -26.24 -8.14 -2.29
C LYS A 1 -24.78 -7.70 -2.40
N LYS A 2 -23.92 -8.49 -3.08
CA LYS A 2 -22.50 -8.18 -3.34
C LYS A 2 -22.32 -6.86 -4.10
N ASP A 3 -23.05 -6.66 -5.19
CA ASP A 3 -22.85 -5.49 -6.07
C ASP A 3 -23.25 -4.19 -5.37
N ARG A 4 -24.36 -4.21 -4.63
CA ARG A 4 -24.77 -3.07 -3.79
C ARG A 4 -23.70 -2.71 -2.75
N ARG A 5 -22.96 -3.69 -2.19
CA ARG A 5 -21.85 -3.43 -1.25
C ARG A 5 -20.66 -2.81 -1.99
N ALA A 6 -20.32 -3.34 -3.17
CA ALA A 6 -19.24 -2.80 -4.01
C ALA A 6 -19.54 -1.37 -4.45
N GLN A 7 -20.75 -1.10 -4.95
CA GLN A 7 -21.20 0.24 -5.34
C GLN A 7 -21.12 1.22 -4.16
N LYS A 8 -21.65 0.86 -2.98
CA LYS A 8 -21.54 1.72 -1.79
C LYS A 8 -20.10 2.02 -1.40
N PHE A 9 -19.21 1.05 -1.54
CA PHE A 9 -17.78 1.26 -1.31
C PHE A 9 -17.19 2.24 -2.32
N THR A 10 -17.44 2.03 -3.61
CA THR A 10 -16.99 2.91 -4.71
C THR A 10 -17.49 4.33 -4.53
N PHE A 11 -18.79 4.53 -4.28
CA PHE A 11 -19.35 5.87 -4.10
C PHE A 11 -18.74 6.60 -2.89
N ARG A 12 -18.54 5.91 -1.76
CA ARG A 12 -17.86 6.50 -0.60
C ARG A 12 -16.42 6.88 -0.92
N TRP A 13 -15.74 6.09 -1.73
CA TRP A 13 -14.37 6.36 -2.15
C TRP A 13 -14.28 7.56 -3.09
N VAL A 14 -15.18 7.64 -4.08
CA VAL A 14 -15.29 8.81 -4.98
C VAL A 14 -15.61 10.08 -4.19
N LEU A 15 -16.60 10.03 -3.28
CA LEU A 15 -16.93 11.18 -2.44
C LEU A 15 -15.74 11.62 -1.57
N TYR A 16 -14.98 10.67 -1.03
CA TYR A 16 -13.77 10.98 -0.27
C TYR A 16 -12.71 11.68 -1.10
N ILE A 17 -12.50 11.25 -2.36
CA ILE A 17 -11.53 11.87 -3.28
C ILE A 17 -11.96 13.27 -3.73
N VAL A 18 -13.27 13.51 -3.84
CA VAL A 18 -13.79 14.85 -4.19
C VAL A 18 -13.65 15.83 -3.02
N ASP A 19 -13.87 15.35 -1.79
CA ASP A 19 -13.87 16.19 -0.58
C ASP A 19 -12.46 16.33 0.06
N LYS A 20 -11.57 15.36 -0.16
CA LYS A 20 -10.24 15.27 0.45
C LYS A 20 -9.18 14.80 -0.55
N ASP A 21 -7.93 14.78 -0.11
CA ASP A 21 -6.83 14.24 -0.91
C ASP A 21 -7.01 12.78 -1.29
N THR A 22 -6.49 12.43 -2.48
CA THR A 22 -6.51 11.06 -2.98
C THR A 22 -5.73 10.15 -2.02
N PRO A 23 -6.33 9.04 -1.54
CA PRO A 23 -5.63 8.14 -0.65
C PRO A 23 -4.46 7.46 -1.38
N SER A 24 -3.26 7.55 -0.81
CA SER A 24 -2.09 6.86 -1.36
C SER A 24 -2.20 5.35 -1.14
N ILE A 25 -2.04 4.57 -2.21
CA ILE A 25 -1.94 3.11 -2.16
C ILE A 25 -0.48 2.71 -2.30
N THR A 26 -0.02 1.79 -1.46
CA THR A 26 1.38 1.37 -1.43
C THR A 26 1.49 -0.09 -1.85
N VAL A 27 2.10 -0.35 -3.01
CA VAL A 27 2.38 -1.69 -3.54
C VAL A 27 3.82 -2.04 -3.24
N LYS A 28 4.05 -3.00 -2.34
CA LYS A 28 5.39 -3.45 -1.97
C LYS A 28 5.80 -4.64 -2.83
N PHE A 29 7.00 -4.59 -3.42
CA PHE A 29 7.57 -5.68 -4.20
C PHE A 29 9.08 -5.79 -3.94
N ASN A 30 9.57 -6.98 -3.61
CA ASN A 30 10.96 -7.21 -3.17
C ASN A 30 11.40 -6.19 -2.10
N ARG A 31 12.40 -5.35 -2.41
CA ARG A 31 12.93 -4.28 -1.55
C ARG A 31 12.43 -2.89 -1.95
N GLU A 32 11.61 -2.81 -2.98
CA GLU A 32 11.08 -1.57 -3.53
C GLU A 32 9.61 -1.42 -3.18
N THR A 33 9.12 -0.21 -3.37
CA THR A 33 7.73 0.12 -3.06
C THR A 33 7.25 1.16 -4.06
N LEU A 34 6.15 0.85 -4.74
CA LEU A 34 5.44 1.76 -5.62
C LEU A 34 4.35 2.46 -4.81
N VAL A 35 4.36 3.79 -4.81
CA VAL A 35 3.33 4.62 -4.19
C VAL A 35 2.44 5.16 -5.30
N LEU A 36 1.16 4.82 -5.24
CA LEU A 36 0.11 5.31 -6.13
C LEU A 36 -0.65 6.40 -5.37
N ASP A 37 -0.29 7.65 -5.62
CA ASP A 37 -0.79 8.83 -4.94
C ASP A 37 -1.96 9.52 -5.65
N SER A 38 -2.28 9.12 -6.88
CA SER A 38 -3.32 9.73 -7.70
C SER A 38 -4.27 8.68 -8.28
N CYS A 39 -5.48 9.11 -8.66
CA CYS A 39 -6.43 8.24 -9.35
C CYS A 39 -5.90 7.79 -10.72
N ALA A 40 -5.12 8.65 -11.38
CA ALA A 40 -4.50 8.34 -12.67
C ALA A 40 -3.47 7.23 -12.54
N SER A 41 -2.53 7.33 -11.58
CA SER A 41 -1.52 6.28 -11.36
C SER A 41 -2.15 4.97 -10.91
N LYS A 42 -3.20 5.04 -10.07
CA LYS A 42 -3.99 3.86 -9.68
C LYS A 42 -4.70 3.22 -10.87
N LEU A 43 -5.35 4.00 -11.73
CA LEU A 43 -6.04 3.49 -12.90
C LEU A 43 -5.06 2.82 -13.88
N LEU A 44 -3.92 3.46 -14.11
CA LEU A 44 -2.86 2.92 -14.96
C LEU A 44 -2.35 1.57 -14.43
N TYR A 45 -2.12 1.49 -13.12
CA TYR A 45 -1.74 0.25 -12.45
C TYR A 45 -2.78 -0.87 -12.64
N ASP A 46 -4.06 -0.56 -12.48
CA ASP A 46 -5.14 -1.55 -12.64
C ASP A 46 -5.22 -2.06 -14.09
N VAL A 47 -5.13 -1.16 -15.07
CA VAL A 47 -5.12 -1.54 -16.51
C VAL A 47 -3.91 -2.43 -16.81
N CYS A 48 -2.73 -2.09 -16.29
CA CYS A 48 -1.56 -2.95 -16.41
C CYS A 48 -1.79 -4.32 -15.76
N CYS A 49 -2.42 -4.39 -14.58
CA CYS A 49 -2.74 -5.66 -13.93
C CYS A 49 -3.67 -6.54 -14.76
N GLU A 50 -4.69 -5.94 -15.39
CA GLU A 50 -5.62 -6.64 -16.29
C GLU A 50 -4.91 -7.15 -17.54
N LEU A 51 -4.11 -6.30 -18.20
CA LEU A 51 -3.38 -6.66 -19.42
C LEU A 51 -2.32 -7.75 -19.18
N LEU A 52 -1.61 -7.66 -18.06
CA LEU A 52 -0.50 -8.54 -17.72
C LEU A 52 -0.93 -9.81 -16.96
N HIS A 53 -2.25 -10.02 -16.79
CA HIS A 53 -2.85 -11.23 -16.22
C HIS A 53 -2.18 -11.69 -14.90
N GLY A 54 -1.87 -10.77 -14.00
CA GLY A 54 -1.27 -11.06 -12.69
C GLY A 54 0.27 -11.09 -12.65
N GLY A 55 0.95 -10.81 -13.77
CA GLY A 55 2.41 -10.69 -13.83
C GLY A 55 2.98 -9.35 -13.33
N MET A 56 2.16 -8.47 -12.76
CA MET A 56 2.52 -7.06 -12.52
C MET A 56 3.78 -6.89 -11.66
N VAL A 57 3.92 -7.66 -10.58
CA VAL A 57 5.10 -7.61 -9.71
C VAL A 57 6.39 -7.96 -10.46
N ARG A 58 6.34 -8.98 -11.33
CA ARG A 58 7.48 -9.38 -12.15
C ARG A 58 7.82 -8.31 -13.18
N GLN A 59 6.82 -7.63 -13.74
CA GLN A 59 7.03 -6.56 -14.70
C GLN A 59 7.66 -5.33 -14.04
N LEU A 60 7.17 -4.91 -12.87
CA LEU A 60 7.78 -3.82 -12.09
C LEU A 60 9.25 -4.08 -11.73
N GLN A 61 9.64 -5.35 -11.61
CA GLN A 61 11.01 -5.73 -11.28
C GLN A 61 11.95 -5.76 -12.48
N ASN A 62 11.47 -6.16 -13.66
CA ASN A 62 12.36 -6.54 -14.77
C ASN A 62 12.13 -5.73 -16.05
N ASN A 63 11.04 -4.98 -16.15
CA ASN A 63 10.64 -4.29 -17.38
C ASN A 63 10.86 -2.78 -17.25
N GLU A 64 11.86 -2.26 -17.96
CA GLU A 64 12.22 -0.84 -17.94
C GLU A 64 11.05 0.05 -18.36
N LEU A 65 10.28 -0.31 -19.39
CA LEU A 65 9.14 0.48 -19.86
C LEU A 65 8.06 0.62 -18.78
N VAL A 66 7.78 -0.46 -18.04
CA VAL A 66 6.81 -0.41 -16.94
C VAL A 66 7.37 0.41 -15.78
N ARG A 67 8.68 0.39 -15.54
CA ARG A 67 9.31 1.20 -14.50
C ARG A 67 9.31 2.68 -14.84
N ASP A 68 9.56 3.03 -16.10
CA ASP A 68 9.48 4.41 -16.60
C ASP A 68 8.07 4.97 -16.46
N LEU A 69 7.05 4.14 -16.71
CA LEU A 69 5.64 4.52 -16.57
C LEU A 69 5.25 4.92 -15.13
N PHE A 70 5.98 4.43 -14.14
CA PHE A 70 5.76 4.70 -12.72
C PHE A 70 6.92 5.44 -12.05
N ASP A 71 7.86 6.00 -12.85
CA ASP A 71 9.04 6.72 -12.38
C ASP A 71 9.87 5.96 -11.33
N LEU A 72 9.96 4.63 -11.45
CA LEU A 72 10.70 3.76 -10.52
C LEU A 72 12.23 3.76 -10.78
N GLY A 73 12.68 4.40 -11.85
CA GLY A 73 14.08 4.37 -12.28
C GLY A 73 14.50 3.00 -12.86
N PRO A 74 15.80 2.79 -13.13
CA PRO A 74 16.29 1.59 -13.80
C PRO A 74 16.10 0.32 -12.96
N VAL A 75 16.11 -0.84 -13.62
CA VAL A 75 16.02 -2.15 -12.95
C VAL A 75 17.20 -2.31 -11.98
N PRO A 76 16.97 -2.52 -10.67
CA PRO A 76 18.05 -2.69 -9.72
C PRO A 76 18.78 -4.01 -9.98
N VAL A 77 20.12 -3.99 -9.92
CA VAL A 77 20.92 -5.21 -9.81
C VAL A 77 20.71 -5.77 -8.41
N VAL A 78 19.77 -6.71 -8.26
CA VAL A 78 19.43 -7.28 -6.96
C VAL A 78 20.54 -8.22 -6.51
N ASP A 79 21.26 -7.85 -5.46
CA ASP A 79 22.08 -8.81 -4.70
C ASP A 79 21.14 -9.74 -3.89
N PRO A 80 21.08 -11.04 -4.22
CA PRO A 80 20.21 -11.99 -3.53
C PRO A 80 20.58 -12.20 -2.05
N HIS A 81 21.74 -11.72 -1.59
CA HIS A 81 22.31 -12.10 -0.29
C HIS A 81 22.17 -11.10 0.86
N GLY A 82 21.50 -9.96 0.66
CA GLY A 82 21.25 -9.01 1.77
C GLY A 82 20.31 -9.60 2.83
N LYS A 83 20.88 -10.26 3.84
CA LYS A 83 20.17 -10.80 5.00
C LYS A 83 19.77 -9.65 5.92
N VAL A 84 18.47 -9.46 6.13
CA VAL A 84 17.97 -8.55 7.16
C VAL A 84 18.12 -9.22 8.52
N ASN A 85 18.80 -8.57 9.47
CA ASN A 85 18.95 -9.09 10.83
C ASN A 85 17.56 -9.27 11.49
N LYS A 86 17.23 -10.52 11.85
CA LYS A 86 15.95 -10.89 12.47
C LYS A 86 15.67 -10.08 13.74
N PHE A 87 16.67 -9.88 14.58
CA PHE A 87 16.52 -9.13 15.84
C PHE A 87 16.17 -7.66 15.58
N ALA A 88 16.83 -7.03 14.61
CA ALA A 88 16.54 -5.65 14.23
C ALA A 88 15.10 -5.50 13.69
N LYS A 89 14.66 -6.44 12.85
CA LYS A 89 13.28 -6.46 12.34
C LYS A 89 12.25 -6.62 13.46
N MET A 90 12.52 -7.50 14.42
CA MET A 90 11.64 -7.75 15.55
C MET A 90 11.54 -6.53 16.46
N ALA A 91 12.69 -5.92 16.81
CA ALA A 91 12.74 -4.70 17.61
C ALA A 91 11.96 -3.54 16.97
N ALA A 92 12.06 -3.36 15.64
CA ALA A 92 11.29 -2.35 14.91
C ALA A 92 9.78 -2.62 14.95
N HIS A 93 9.36 -3.87 14.80
CA HIS A 93 7.96 -4.27 14.91
C HIS A 93 7.41 -4.06 16.33
N ASP A 94 8.17 -4.41 17.36
CA ASP A 94 7.79 -4.27 18.76
C ASP A 94 7.66 -2.80 19.15
N ALA A 95 8.61 -1.96 18.75
CA ALA A 95 8.54 -0.51 18.95
C ALA A 95 7.29 0.08 18.29
N ALA A 96 7.01 -0.28 17.03
CA ALA A 96 5.81 0.17 16.32
C ALA A 96 4.51 -0.35 16.98
N SER A 97 4.51 -1.58 17.50
CA SER A 97 3.37 -2.16 18.20
C SER A 97 3.10 -1.44 19.52
N LYS A 98 4.15 -1.19 20.31
CA LYS A 98 4.08 -0.44 21.57
C LYS A 98 3.53 0.96 21.34
N TYR A 99 4.04 1.68 20.33
CA TYR A 99 3.55 3.01 19.95
C TYR A 99 2.06 2.99 19.59
N ARG A 100 1.62 2.05 18.71
CA ARG A 100 0.19 1.91 18.37
C ARG A 100 -0.67 1.60 19.59
N ASN A 101 -0.19 0.77 20.52
CA ASN A 101 -0.91 0.42 21.74
C ASN A 101 -1.09 1.64 22.65
N GLN A 102 -0.03 2.43 22.84
CA GLN A 102 -0.09 3.67 23.62
C GLN A 102 -1.07 4.69 23.02
N MET A 103 -0.99 4.93 21.70
CA MET A 103 -1.87 5.89 21.03
C MET A 103 -3.33 5.45 21.06
N ARG A 104 -3.61 4.16 20.84
CA ARG A 104 -4.98 3.62 20.93
C ARG A 104 -5.50 3.57 22.35
N GLY A 105 -4.64 3.31 23.34
CA GLY A 105 -4.99 3.27 24.76
C GLY A 105 -5.73 4.52 25.21
N LYS A 106 -5.30 5.71 24.74
CA LYS A 106 -5.94 7.01 25.00
C LYS A 106 -7.42 7.09 24.57
N GLN A 107 -7.86 6.24 23.65
CA GLN A 107 -9.21 6.26 23.07
C GLN A 107 -10.01 5.00 23.40
N ARG A 108 -9.44 4.04 24.16
CA ARG A 108 -10.12 2.76 24.47
C ARG A 108 -11.31 2.93 25.40
N ASP A 109 -11.20 3.85 26.35
CA ASP A 109 -12.24 4.06 27.37
C ASP A 109 -13.36 5.00 26.89
N LYS A 110 -13.41 5.34 25.60
CA LYS A 110 -14.46 6.22 25.03
C LYS A 110 -15.89 5.68 25.21
N ARG A 111 -16.04 4.38 25.48
CA ARG A 111 -17.32 3.71 25.71
C ARG A 111 -17.38 2.99 27.06
N SER A 112 -16.43 3.24 27.97
CA SER A 112 -16.53 2.68 29.31
C SER A 112 -17.66 3.40 30.05
N VAL A 113 -18.55 2.63 30.66
CA VAL A 113 -19.47 3.13 31.67
C VAL A 113 -18.72 2.96 32.99
N VAL A 114 -17.98 4.00 33.39
CA VAL A 114 -17.40 4.05 34.73
C VAL A 114 -18.54 4.49 35.65
N LEU A 115 -18.94 3.59 36.56
CA LEU A 115 -19.88 3.88 37.65
C LEU A 115 -19.20 4.70 38.75
#